data_AF-A0A971NUB9-F1
#
_entry.id   AF-A0A971NUB9-F1
#
_cell.length_a   1.000
_cell.length_b   1.000
_cell.length_c   1.000
_cell.angle_alpha   90.00
_cell.angle_beta   90.00
_cell.angle_gamma   90.00
#
_symmetry.space_group_name_H-M   'P 1'
#
loop_
_entity.id
_entity.type
_entity.pdbx_description
1 polymer ?
#
loop_
_entity_poly.entity_id
_entity_poly.type
_entity_poly.pdbx_seq_one_letter_code
_entity_poly.pdbx_strand_id
1 'polypeptide(L)'
;MKTILDKLKAIKWANKRLLLVVALAVLVFMMMDFNSRMTVMLQLDRQERQLKTQKFELEQTKVKVEAEIVYANSARALEEWAREKARMINEGDIPIIIVPGGSLKTTPTPEMKPQRAQMNTWEVWKQLFFGDND
;
A
#
# COMPACT_ATOMS: atom_id res chain seq x y z
N MET A 1 8.04 -4.44 71.26
CA MET A 1 8.50 -4.53 69.86
C MET A 1 7.47 -3.78 69.00
N LYS A 2 7.76 -2.54 68.55
CA LYS A 2 6.77 -1.75 67.78
C LYS A 2 6.69 -2.29 66.36
N THR A 3 5.50 -2.65 65.90
CA THR A 3 5.29 -3.30 64.61
C THR A 3 5.48 -2.32 63.45
N ILE A 4 5.91 -2.84 62.31
CA ILE A 4 6.14 -2.06 61.07
C ILE A 4 4.85 -1.33 60.65
N LEU A 5 3.69 -1.92 60.95
CA LEU A 5 2.35 -1.37 60.76
C LEU A 5 2.12 -0.07 61.57
N ASP A 6 2.59 0.00 62.81
CA ASP A 6 2.43 1.19 63.65
C ASP A 6 3.27 2.37 63.13
N LYS A 7 4.47 2.08 62.62
CA LYS A 7 5.33 3.08 61.96
C LYS A 7 4.70 3.60 60.66
N LEU A 8 4.09 2.71 59.87
CA LEU A 8 3.30 3.06 58.68
C LEU A 8 2.09 3.93 59.01
N LYS A 9 1.36 3.62 60.09
CA LYS A 9 0.15 4.36 60.50
C LYS A 9 0.48 5.75 61.04
N ALA A 10 1.58 5.90 61.78
CA ALA A 10 2.07 7.20 62.25
C ALA A 10 2.57 8.08 61.09
N ILE A 11 3.25 7.49 60.09
CA ILE A 11 3.66 8.17 58.85
C ILE A 11 2.43 8.62 58.04
N LYS A 12 1.37 7.81 57.97
CA LYS A 12 0.15 8.16 57.21
C LYS A 12 -0.54 9.45 57.67
N TRP A 13 -0.38 9.90 58.92
CA TRP A 13 -1.09 11.08 59.43
C TRP A 13 -0.31 12.39 59.26
N ALA A 14 0.98 12.42 59.58
CA ALA A 14 1.83 13.61 59.37
C ALA A 14 2.24 13.78 57.89
N ASN A 15 2.31 12.69 57.13
CA ASN A 15 2.88 12.68 55.79
C ASN A 15 1.83 12.40 54.70
N LYS A 16 0.54 12.65 54.94
CA LYS A 16 -0.53 12.52 53.92
C LYS A 16 -0.16 13.24 52.61
N ARG A 17 0.44 14.42 52.71
CA ARG A 17 0.99 15.19 51.58
C ARG A 17 2.17 14.46 50.90
N LEU A 18 3.13 13.95 51.67
CA LEU A 18 4.27 13.18 51.14
C LEU A 18 3.81 11.88 50.45
N LEU A 19 2.82 11.18 51.01
CA LEU A 19 2.26 9.96 50.43
C LEU A 19 1.55 10.26 49.11
N LEU A 20 0.85 11.41 49.03
CA LEU A 20 0.24 11.89 47.78
C LEU A 20 1.31 12.21 46.72
N VAL A 21 2.40 12.87 47.10
CA VAL A 21 3.52 13.18 46.19
C VAL A 21 4.21 11.91 45.71
N VAL A 22 4.46 10.94 46.59
CA VAL A 22 5.05 9.64 46.23
C VAL A 22 4.11 8.86 45.31
N ALA A 23 2.80 8.82 45.62
CA ALA A 23 1.81 8.17 44.77
C ALA A 23 1.75 8.81 43.38
N LEU A 24 1.81 10.15 43.30
CA LEU A 24 1.84 10.87 42.03
C LEU A 24 3.13 10.56 41.24
N ALA A 25 4.29 10.54 41.90
CA ALA A 25 5.56 10.20 41.26
C ALA A 25 5.56 8.76 40.70
N VAL A 26 5.03 7.80 41.47
CA VAL A 26 4.86 6.41 41.00
C VAL A 26 3.90 6.35 39.81
N LEU A 27 2.80 7.10 39.84
CA LEU A 27 1.83 7.13 38.75
C LEU A 27 2.43 7.68 37.46
N VAL A 28 3.23 8.75 37.55
CA VAL A 28 3.96 9.30 36.40
C VAL A 28 4.96 8.29 35.86
N PHE A 29 5.73 7.63 36.72
CA PHE A 29 6.68 6.61 36.31
C PHE A 29 5.99 5.42 35.63
N MET A 30 4.85 4.98 36.16
CA MET A 30 4.06 3.90 35.58
C MET A 30 3.46 4.29 34.23
N MET A 31 2.97 5.53 34.08
CA MET A 31 2.53 6.04 32.78
C MET A 31 3.67 6.09 31.77
N MET A 32 4.88 6.47 32.18
CA MET A 32 6.05 6.49 31.32
C MET A 32 6.44 5.09 30.84
N ASP A 33 6.52 4.11 31.77
CA ASP A 33 6.82 2.71 31.43
C ASP A 33 5.73 2.11 30.53
N PHE A 34 4.45 2.30 30.88
CA PHE A 34 3.33 1.81 30.07
C PHE A 34 3.33 2.42 28.65
N ASN A 35 3.54 3.72 28.53
CA ASN A 35 3.56 4.40 27.24
C ASN A 35 4.76 3.93 26.38
N SER A 36 5.92 3.71 27.00
CA SER A 36 7.09 3.16 26.29
C SER A 36 6.84 1.73 25.78
N ARG A 37 6.22 0.87 26.59
CA ARG A 37 5.90 -0.52 26.19
C ARG A 37 4.84 -0.55 25.10
N MET A 38 3.82 0.28 25.20
CA MET A 38 2.75 0.39 24.20
C MET A 38 3.31 0.84 22.84
N THR A 39 4.16 1.87 22.83
CA THR A 39 4.76 2.38 21.59
C THR A 39 5.66 1.34 20.93
N VAL A 40 6.47 0.62 21.69
CA VAL A 40 7.30 -0.49 21.18
C VAL A 40 6.43 -1.61 20.60
N MET A 41 5.36 -2.00 21.28
CA MET A 41 4.44 -3.03 20.80
C MET A 41 3.78 -2.61 19.47
N LEU A 42 3.28 -1.37 19.38
CA LEU A 42 2.67 -0.84 18.16
C LEU A 42 3.66 -0.66 17.01
N GLN A 43 4.95 -0.44 17.30
CA GLN A 43 5.99 -0.41 16.29
C GLN A 43 6.27 -1.83 15.76
N LEU A 44 6.39 -2.81 16.65
CA LEU A 44 6.68 -4.19 16.27
C LEU A 44 5.55 -4.80 15.44
N ASP A 45 4.30 -4.56 15.83
CA ASP A 45 3.11 -5.01 15.11
C ASP A 45 2.98 -4.35 13.71
N ARG A 46 3.42 -3.09 13.57
CA ARG A 46 3.52 -2.44 12.26
C ARG A 46 4.61 -3.07 11.38
N GLN A 47 5.78 -3.35 11.95
CA GLN A 47 6.86 -4.02 11.22
C GLN A 47 6.48 -5.43 10.78
N GLU A 48 5.80 -6.20 11.64
CA GLU A 48 5.32 -7.54 11.32
C GLU A 48 4.33 -7.51 10.15
N ARG A 49 3.36 -6.58 10.17
CA ARG A 49 2.42 -6.41 9.05
C ARG A 49 3.14 -6.06 7.75
N GLN A 50 4.10 -5.14 7.78
CA GLN A 50 4.88 -4.77 6.59
C GLN A 50 5.68 -5.95 6.03
N LEU A 51 6.29 -6.77 6.89
CA LEU A 51 7.02 -7.95 6.46
C LEU A 51 6.09 -9.04 5.89
N LYS A 52 4.91 -9.24 6.50
CA LYS A 52 3.90 -10.17 5.98
C LYS A 52 3.42 -9.77 4.60
N THR A 53 3.14 -8.49 4.36
CA THR A 53 2.74 -7.99 3.04
C THR A 53 3.83 -8.21 2.00
N GLN A 54 5.07 -7.83 2.30
CA GLN A 54 6.21 -8.05 1.39
C GLN A 54 6.43 -9.53 1.10
N LYS A 55 6.29 -10.41 2.10
CA LYS A 55 6.41 -11.86 1.90
C LYS A 55 5.32 -12.37 0.95
N PHE A 56 4.08 -11.92 1.12
CA PHE A 56 2.98 -12.32 0.26
C PHE A 56 3.18 -11.87 -1.19
N GLU A 57 3.59 -10.62 -1.41
CA GLU A 57 3.93 -10.10 -2.75
C GLU A 57 5.06 -10.91 -3.42
N LEU A 58 6.09 -11.28 -2.65
CA LEU A 58 7.21 -12.05 -3.14
C LEU A 58 6.81 -13.51 -3.46
N GLU A 59 5.96 -14.13 -2.63
CA GLU A 59 5.40 -15.46 -2.89
C GLU A 59 4.53 -15.47 -4.15
N GLN A 60 3.68 -14.46 -4.34
CA GLN A 60 2.88 -14.32 -5.57
C GLN A 60 3.76 -14.14 -6.80
N THR A 61 4.81 -13.32 -6.70
CA THR A 61 5.77 -13.12 -7.78
C THR A 61 6.50 -14.41 -8.12
N LYS A 62 6.91 -15.18 -7.11
CA LYS A 62 7.54 -16.49 -7.30
C LYS A 62 6.62 -17.44 -8.07
N VAL A 63 5.36 -17.57 -7.66
CA VAL A 63 4.38 -18.45 -8.34
C VAL A 63 4.21 -18.05 -9.80
N LYS A 64 4.13 -16.74 -10.09
CA LYS A 64 4.02 -16.25 -11.47
C LYS A 64 5.26 -16.59 -12.30
N VAL A 65 6.45 -16.32 -11.78
CA VAL A 65 7.72 -16.63 -12.47
C VAL A 65 7.88 -18.13 -12.68
N GLU A 66 7.50 -18.95 -11.71
CA GLU A 66 7.56 -20.40 -11.83
C GLU A 66 6.59 -20.93 -12.90
N ALA A 67 5.40 -20.35 -13.01
CA ALA A 67 4.48 -20.63 -14.11
C ALA A 67 5.04 -20.21 -15.47
N GLU A 68 5.72 -19.06 -15.56
CA GLU A 68 6.40 -18.61 -16.78
C GLU A 68 7.56 -19.54 -17.17
N ILE A 69 8.31 -20.08 -16.21
CA ILE A 69 9.37 -21.06 -16.45
C ILE A 69 8.79 -22.37 -16.99
N VAL A 70 7.71 -22.88 -16.38
CA VAL A 70 7.02 -24.08 -16.87
C VAL A 70 6.50 -23.85 -18.29
N TYR A 71 5.94 -22.66 -18.54
CA TYR A 71 5.48 -22.30 -19.87
C TYR A 71 6.63 -22.27 -20.89
N ALA A 72 7.73 -21.59 -20.58
CA ALA A 72 8.88 -21.45 -21.46
C ALA A 72 9.54 -22.81 -21.78
N ASN A 73 9.47 -23.79 -20.88
CA ASN A 73 9.95 -25.15 -21.12
C ASN A 73 8.95 -26.06 -21.86
N SER A 74 7.73 -25.59 -22.14
CA SER A 74 6.71 -26.38 -22.81
C SER A 74 6.88 -26.40 -24.33
N ALA A 75 6.47 -27.49 -24.97
CA ALA A 75 6.48 -27.61 -26.43
C ALA A 75 5.62 -26.53 -27.13
N ARG A 76 4.55 -26.06 -26.47
CA ARG A 76 3.70 -24.97 -26.96
C ARG A 76 4.48 -23.67 -27.11
N ALA A 77 5.29 -23.31 -26.12
CA ALA A 77 6.11 -22.10 -26.19
C ALA A 77 7.18 -22.19 -27.28
N LEU A 78 7.74 -23.38 -27.51
CA LEU A 78 8.66 -23.63 -28.61
C LEU A 78 7.96 -23.44 -29.97
N GLU A 79 6.75 -23.99 -30.14
CA GLU A 79 5.98 -23.84 -31.37
C GLU A 79 5.59 -22.37 -31.62
N GLU A 80 5.07 -21.66 -30.62
CA GLU A 80 4.75 -20.24 -30.75
C GLU A 80 5.97 -19.41 -31.13
N TRP A 81 7.13 -19.66 -30.48
CA TRP A 81 8.38 -19.00 -30.85
C TRP A 81 8.76 -19.33 -32.30
N ALA A 82 8.65 -20.59 -32.70
CA ALA A 82 8.96 -21.03 -34.06
C ALA A 82 8.07 -20.29 -35.08
N ARG A 83 6.76 -20.19 -34.84
CA ARG A 83 5.81 -19.53 -35.75
C ARG A 83 5.96 -18.01 -35.76
N GLU A 84 6.02 -17.38 -34.59
CA GLU A 84 5.94 -15.91 -34.47
C GLU A 84 7.30 -15.22 -34.60
N LYS A 85 8.33 -15.74 -33.94
CA LYS A 85 9.65 -15.09 -33.85
C LYS A 85 10.60 -15.59 -34.91
N ALA A 86 10.71 -16.91 -35.06
CA ALA A 86 11.62 -17.52 -36.02
C ALA A 86 11.03 -17.60 -37.44
N ARG A 87 9.71 -17.36 -37.60
CA ARG A 87 8.98 -17.50 -38.87
C ARG A 87 9.21 -18.86 -39.55
N MET A 88 9.38 -19.90 -38.74
CA MET A 88 9.51 -21.27 -39.19
C MET A 88 8.14 -21.81 -39.59
N ILE A 89 8.13 -22.54 -40.71
CA ILE A 89 6.95 -23.19 -41.27
C ILE A 89 7.11 -24.71 -41.16
N ASN A 90 6.02 -25.43 -40.90
CA ASN A 90 6.01 -26.88 -40.99
C ASN A 90 5.79 -27.31 -42.45
N GLU A 91 6.16 -28.55 -42.76
CA GLU A 91 5.96 -29.13 -44.08
C GLU A 91 4.46 -29.13 -44.45
N GLY A 92 4.09 -28.32 -45.44
CA GLY A 92 2.70 -28.15 -45.89
C GLY A 92 2.07 -26.78 -45.59
N ASP A 93 2.70 -25.94 -44.77
CA ASP A 93 2.18 -24.60 -44.46
C ASP A 93 2.53 -23.55 -45.53
N ILE A 94 1.58 -22.68 -45.88
CA ILE A 94 1.79 -21.56 -46.81
C ILE A 94 1.99 -20.26 -46.00
N PRO A 95 3.18 -19.64 -46.02
CA PRO A 95 3.42 -18.40 -45.28
C PRO A 95 2.67 -17.22 -45.91
N ILE A 96 1.68 -16.67 -45.22
CA ILE A 96 0.99 -15.43 -45.62
C ILE A 96 1.67 -14.26 -44.91
N ILE A 97 2.41 -13.46 -45.66
CA ILE A 97 3.02 -12.23 -45.15
C ILE A 97 2.05 -11.08 -45.43
N ILE A 98 1.52 -10.47 -44.36
CA ILE A 98 0.72 -9.24 -44.48
C ILE A 98 1.69 -8.11 -44.80
N VAL A 99 1.87 -7.83 -46.08
CA VAL A 99 2.56 -6.62 -46.53
C VAL A 99 1.61 -5.47 -46.26
N PRO A 100 1.99 -4.42 -45.50
CA PRO A 100 1.15 -3.24 -45.36
C PRO A 100 0.97 -2.64 -46.76
N GLY A 101 -0.21 -2.85 -47.33
CA GLY A 101 -0.55 -2.35 -48.66
C GLY A 101 -0.35 -0.84 -48.69
N GLY A 102 0.39 -0.37 -49.69
CA GLY A 102 0.58 1.04 -49.97
C GLY A 102 -0.76 1.73 -50.22
N SER A 103 -1.29 2.33 -49.17
CA SER A 103 -2.14 3.52 -49.10
C SER A 103 -2.83 3.47 -47.74
N LEU A 104 -2.17 4.07 -46.75
CA LEU A 104 -2.83 4.45 -45.52
C LEU A 104 -4.04 5.30 -45.92
N LYS A 105 -5.26 4.74 -45.90
CA LYS A 105 -6.45 5.59 -45.83
C LYS A 105 -6.27 6.38 -44.55
N THR A 106 -6.03 7.68 -44.69
CA THR A 106 -5.96 8.62 -43.58
C THR A 106 -7.19 8.40 -42.72
N THR A 107 -6.99 7.87 -41.52
CA THR A 107 -8.03 7.88 -40.49
C THR A 107 -8.51 9.32 -40.36
N PRO A 108 -9.82 9.59 -40.42
CA PRO A 108 -10.31 10.95 -40.25
C PRO A 108 -9.79 11.49 -38.91
N THR A 109 -9.12 12.64 -38.98
CA THR A 109 -8.66 13.37 -37.80
C THR A 109 -9.85 13.52 -36.85
N PRO A 110 -9.74 13.09 -35.59
CA PRO A 110 -10.82 13.29 -34.62
C PRO A 110 -11.12 14.78 -34.54
N GLU A 111 -12.38 15.18 -34.75
CA GLU A 111 -12.79 16.55 -34.47
C GLU A 111 -12.42 16.90 -33.03
N MET A 112 -11.75 18.04 -32.85
CA MET A 112 -11.44 18.57 -31.53
C MET A 112 -12.77 18.75 -30.77
N LYS A 113 -12.98 17.92 -29.75
CA LYS A 113 -14.04 18.20 -28.76
C LYS A 113 -13.77 19.59 -28.19
N PRO A 114 -14.80 20.44 -28.01
CA PRO A 114 -14.61 21.77 -27.45
C PRO A 114 -13.85 21.64 -26.13
N GLN A 115 -12.69 22.29 -26.08
CA GLN A 115 -11.89 22.44 -24.87
C GLN A 115 -12.82 23.09 -23.84
N ARG A 116 -13.30 22.30 -22.86
CA ARG A 116 -14.06 22.87 -21.75
C ARG A 116 -13.14 23.89 -21.09
N ALA A 117 -13.58 25.14 -21.00
CA ALA A 117 -12.85 26.17 -20.31
C ALA A 117 -12.47 25.62 -18.92
N GLN A 118 -11.18 25.68 -18.59
CA GLN A 118 -10.71 25.30 -17.26
C GLN A 118 -11.22 26.38 -16.29
N MET A 119 -12.46 26.23 -15.83
CA MET A 119 -13.01 27.05 -14.78
C MET A 119 -12.22 26.77 -13.51
N ASN A 120 -11.82 27.83 -12.82
CA ASN A 120 -11.17 27.69 -11.52
C ASN A 120 -12.17 27.00 -10.56
N THR A 121 -11.69 26.13 -9.67
CA THR A 121 -12.56 25.37 -8.75
C THR A 121 -13.49 26.30 -7.96
N TRP A 122 -13.04 27.52 -7.65
CA TRP A 122 -13.84 28.55 -7.01
C TRP A 122 -15.05 29.04 -7.85
N GLU A 123 -14.90 29.16 -9.17
CA GLU A 123 -15.97 29.56 -10.08
C GLU A 123 -17.04 28.47 -10.18
N VAL A 124 -16.61 27.21 -10.21
CA VAL A 124 -17.50 26.04 -10.17
C VAL A 124 -18.34 26.03 -8.89
N TRP A 125 -17.73 26.30 -7.73
CA TRP A 125 -18.46 26.36 -6.46
C TRP A 125 -19.45 27.52 -6.41
N LYS A 126 -19.08 28.71 -6.90
CA LYS A 126 -20.02 29.84 -6.98
C LYS A 126 -21.23 29.51 -7.85
N GLN A 127 -21.02 28.89 -9.01
CA GLN A 127 -22.09 28.51 -9.92
C GLN A 127 -23.05 27.49 -9.30
N LEU A 128 -22.52 26.50 -8.57
CA LEU A 128 -23.32 25.48 -7.87
C LEU A 128 -24.25 26.07 -6.79
N PHE A 129 -23.78 27.09 -6.07
CA PHE A 129 -24.54 27.67 -4.96
C PHE A 129 -25.45 28.85 -5.36
N PHE A 130 -25.07 29.61 -6.39
CA PHE A 130 -25.76 30.85 -6.74
C PHE A 130 -26.34 30.86 -8.15
N GLY A 131 -26.16 29.80 -8.94
CA GLY A 131 -26.62 29.71 -10.34
C GLY A 131 -25.84 30.66 -11.27
N ASP A 132 -26.00 30.47 -12.58
CA ASP A 132 -25.43 31.35 -13.59
C ASP A 132 -26.00 32.76 -13.41
N ASN A 133 -25.15 33.71 -13.00
CA ASN A 133 -25.44 35.13 -13.12
C ASN A 133 -24.64 35.59 -14.34
N ASP A 134 -25.34 35.84 -15.45
CA ASP A 134 -24.77 36.33 -16.71
C ASP A 134 -23.74 37.45 -16.53
#